data_AF-A0A933TN22-F1
#
_entry.id   AF-A0A933TN22-F1
#
_cell.length_a   1.000
_cell.length_b   1.000
_cell.length_c   1.000
_cell.angle_alpha   90.00
_cell.angle_beta   90.00
_cell.angle_gamma   90.00
#
_symmetry.space_group_name_H-M   'P 1'
#
loop_
_entity.id
_entity.type
_entity.pdbx_description
1 polymer ?
#
loop_
_entity_poly.entity_id
_entity_poly.type
_entity_poly.pdbx_seq_one_letter_code
_entity_poly.pdbx_strand_id
1 'polypeptide(L)'
;MLWRRSNPLPEALASQGRACVAAAEQSARYFRSPSRTGAYAAHRAGLLARREAAAAEAALSAGRDAWRRDLLSISRRLAAGARELAAGTAEASRFGVADAPGLAGGCAGLRACGRGLEAAMRAFSDGARCEAALVEAKRWALVAQRRLRLARAQSLGSPGAVRDLKVRTVLERLEAAVEAWQRAADCAAEYIGSLAE
;
A
#
# COMPACT_ATOMS: atom_id res chain seq x y z
N MET A 1 -1.10 -13.51 -30.94
CA MET A 1 -0.26 -12.42 -30.38
C MET A 1 0.74 -13.02 -29.41
N LEU A 2 1.98 -13.20 -29.86
CA LEU A 2 3.09 -13.65 -29.03
C LEU A 2 3.58 -12.45 -28.22
N TRP A 3 3.23 -12.39 -26.93
CA TRP A 3 3.87 -11.51 -25.95
C TRP A 3 5.37 -11.82 -25.97
N ARG A 4 6.17 -11.04 -26.71
CA ARG A 4 7.62 -11.21 -26.70
C ARG A 4 8.12 -10.83 -25.31
N ARG A 5 8.66 -11.85 -24.64
CA ARG A 5 9.45 -11.98 -23.39
C ARG A 5 10.47 -10.86 -23.04
N SER A 6 10.41 -9.67 -23.61
CA SER A 6 11.57 -8.76 -23.60
C SER A 6 11.70 -7.87 -22.37
N ASN A 7 10.68 -7.71 -21.52
CA ASN A 7 10.80 -6.88 -20.32
C ASN A 7 10.09 -7.52 -19.11
N PRO A 8 10.73 -8.51 -18.45
CA PRO A 8 10.22 -8.98 -17.17
C PRO A 8 10.18 -7.80 -16.20
N LEU A 9 9.04 -7.65 -15.51
CA LEU A 9 8.97 -6.81 -14.32
C LEU A 9 10.09 -7.27 -13.37
N PRO A 10 10.91 -6.36 -12.82
CA PRO A 10 12.01 -6.77 -11.96
C PRO A 10 11.44 -7.56 -10.78
N GLU A 11 12.04 -8.72 -10.48
CA GLU A 11 11.68 -9.54 -9.32
C GLU A 11 11.67 -8.71 -8.03
N ALA A 12 12.54 -7.70 -7.95
CA ALA A 12 12.59 -6.72 -6.88
C ALA A 12 11.26 -5.95 -6.67
N LEU A 13 10.51 -5.61 -7.72
CA LEU A 13 9.21 -4.94 -7.59
C LEU A 13 8.14 -5.89 -7.01
N ALA A 14 8.16 -7.17 -7.42
CA ALA A 14 7.28 -8.19 -6.85
C ALA A 14 7.61 -8.44 -5.37
N SER A 15 8.91 -8.48 -5.02
CA SER A 15 9.38 -8.58 -3.63
C SER A 15 8.96 -7.38 -2.79
N GLN A 16 9.08 -6.17 -3.34
CA GLN A 16 8.55 -4.95 -2.73
C GLN A 16 7.04 -5.04 -2.49
N GLY A 17 6.26 -5.50 -3.48
CA GLY A 17 4.81 -5.71 -3.35
C GLY A 17 4.47 -6.62 -2.17
N ARG A 18 5.14 -7.77 -2.06
CA ARG A 18 4.97 -8.70 -0.91
C ARG A 18 5.26 -8.04 0.42
N ALA A 19 6.34 -7.26 0.51
CA ALA A 19 6.69 -6.56 1.74
C ALA A 19 5.67 -5.46 2.11
N CYS A 20 5.11 -4.74 1.12
CA CYS A 20 4.00 -3.81 1.33
C CYS A 20 2.75 -4.53 1.86
N VAL A 21 2.39 -5.69 1.30
CA VAL A 21 1.28 -6.52 1.79
C VAL A 21 1.50 -6.95 3.24
N ALA A 22 2.72 -7.38 3.58
CA ALA A 22 3.07 -7.75 4.95
C ALA A 22 2.94 -6.57 5.92
N ALA A 23 3.36 -5.36 5.52
CA ALA A 23 3.18 -4.15 6.31
C ALA A 23 1.70 -3.87 6.59
N ALA A 24 0.83 -3.91 5.57
CA ALA A 24 -0.61 -3.72 5.75
C ALA A 24 -1.26 -4.81 6.60
N GLU A 25 -0.81 -6.06 6.46
CA GLU A 25 -1.27 -7.15 7.31
C GLU A 25 -0.95 -6.90 8.79
N GLN A 26 0.29 -6.52 9.12
CA GLN A 26 0.67 -6.29 10.51
C GLN A 26 -0.03 -5.04 11.08
N SER A 27 -0.18 -3.97 10.31
CA SER A 27 -0.98 -2.81 10.72
C SER A 27 -2.44 -3.17 10.98
N ALA A 28 -3.07 -3.94 10.10
CA ALA A 28 -4.44 -4.41 10.29
C ALA A 28 -4.58 -5.31 11.54
N ARG A 29 -3.59 -6.15 11.83
CA ARG A 29 -3.56 -6.97 13.05
C ARG A 29 -3.45 -6.09 14.31
N TYR A 30 -2.57 -5.08 14.29
CA TYR A 30 -2.45 -4.12 15.38
C TYR A 30 -3.78 -3.43 15.68
N PHE A 31 -4.47 -2.87 14.68
CA PHE A 31 -5.75 -2.18 14.89
C PHE A 31 -6.91 -3.11 15.28
N ARG A 32 -6.79 -4.43 15.11
CA ARG A 32 -7.77 -5.40 15.63
C ARG A 32 -7.51 -5.78 17.08
N SER A 33 -6.23 -5.93 17.44
CA SER A 33 -5.81 -6.38 18.77
C SER A 33 -4.55 -5.61 19.18
N PRO A 34 -4.73 -4.39 19.74
CA PRO A 34 -3.63 -3.47 19.99
C PRO A 34 -2.68 -4.02 21.03
N SER A 35 -1.40 -4.08 20.70
CA SER A 35 -0.35 -4.55 21.61
C SER A 35 1.00 -3.96 21.22
N ARG A 36 1.92 -3.86 22.19
CA ARG A 36 3.31 -3.44 21.93
C ARG A 36 3.99 -4.38 20.92
N THR A 37 3.79 -5.69 21.05
CA THR A 37 4.32 -6.69 20.11
C THR A 37 3.73 -6.50 18.71
N GLY A 38 2.43 -6.22 18.60
CA GLY A 38 1.77 -5.92 17.32
C GLY A 38 2.30 -4.64 16.66
N ALA A 39 2.50 -3.58 17.44
CA ALA A 39 3.09 -2.32 16.95
C ALA A 39 4.53 -2.52 16.46
N TYR A 40 5.34 -3.28 17.21
CA TYR A 40 6.70 -3.64 16.80
C TYR A 40 6.72 -4.51 15.54
N ALA A 41 5.79 -5.46 15.39
CA ALA A 41 5.67 -6.28 14.20
C ALA A 41 5.33 -5.43 12.96
N ALA A 42 4.41 -4.47 13.10
CA ALA A 42 4.08 -3.52 12.03
C ALA A 42 5.27 -2.63 11.66
N HIS A 43 6.02 -2.15 12.66
CA HIS A 43 7.25 -1.39 12.44
C HIS A 43 8.29 -2.20 11.66
N ARG A 44 8.58 -3.44 12.05
CA ARG A 44 9.52 -4.31 11.33
C ARG A 44 9.08 -4.59 9.89
N ALA A 45 7.79 -4.81 9.67
CA ALA A 45 7.26 -4.99 8.32
C ALA A 45 7.42 -3.72 7.46
N GLY A 46 7.24 -2.54 8.04
CA GLY A 46 7.53 -1.27 7.37
C GLY A 46 9.03 -1.10 7.01
N LEU A 47 9.94 -1.51 7.90
CA LEU A 47 11.37 -1.51 7.61
C LEU A 47 11.74 -2.47 6.48
N LEU A 48 11.12 -3.64 6.44
CA LEU A 48 11.28 -4.59 5.34
C LEU A 48 10.80 -3.98 4.02
N ALA A 49 9.60 -3.40 3.99
CA ALA A 49 9.06 -2.73 2.80
C ALA A 49 9.98 -1.60 2.29
N ARG A 50 10.62 -0.86 3.20
CA ARG A 50 11.62 0.16 2.85
C ARG A 50 12.88 -0.44 2.22
N ARG A 51 13.37 -1.57 2.75
CA ARG A 51 14.56 -2.26 2.21
C ARG A 51 14.28 -2.80 0.81
N GLU A 52 13.12 -3.43 0.62
CA GLU A 52 12.71 -3.94 -0.70
C GLU A 52 12.49 -2.81 -1.70
N ALA A 53 11.96 -1.66 -1.27
CA ALA A 53 11.84 -0.48 -2.12
C ALA A 53 13.21 0.03 -2.60
N ALA A 54 14.21 0.07 -1.71
CA ALA A 54 15.58 0.45 -2.09
C ALA A 54 16.20 -0.55 -3.08
N ALA A 55 15.96 -1.85 -2.90
CA ALA A 55 16.39 -2.89 -3.83
C ALA A 55 15.71 -2.75 -5.20
N ALA A 56 14.40 -2.47 -5.23
CA ALA A 56 13.64 -2.23 -6.46
C ALA A 56 14.12 -0.97 -7.19
N GLU A 57 14.32 0.15 -6.49
CA GLU A 57 14.85 1.38 -7.08
C GLU A 57 16.27 1.17 -7.63
N ALA A 58 17.14 0.45 -6.92
CA ALA A 58 18.49 0.13 -7.39
C ALA A 58 18.46 -0.71 -8.67
N ALA A 59 17.61 -1.75 -8.72
CA ALA A 59 17.44 -2.57 -9.91
C ALA A 59 16.92 -1.78 -11.12
N LEU A 60 16.01 -0.82 -10.88
CA LEU A 60 15.41 0.02 -11.92
C LEU A 60 16.33 1.15 -12.41
N SER A 61 17.27 1.61 -11.58
CA SER A 61 18.14 2.77 -11.87
C SER A 61 19.29 2.47 -12.84
N ALA A 62 19.57 1.21 -13.15
CA ALA A 62 20.74 0.78 -13.94
C ALA A 62 20.64 1.03 -15.47
N GLY A 63 19.80 1.94 -15.97
CA GLY A 63 19.63 2.13 -17.41
C GLY A 63 18.64 3.23 -17.82
N ARG A 64 18.48 3.45 -19.13
CA ARG A 64 17.96 4.70 -19.72
C ARG A 64 16.57 4.59 -20.37
N ASP A 65 15.88 3.48 -20.20
CA ASP A 65 14.65 3.21 -20.95
C ASP A 65 13.43 3.95 -20.40
N ALA A 66 12.52 4.38 -21.30
CA ALA A 66 11.33 5.16 -20.94
C ALA A 66 10.40 4.44 -19.94
N TRP A 67 10.23 3.12 -20.09
CA TRP A 67 9.41 2.28 -19.21
C TRP A 67 9.91 2.21 -17.76
N ARG A 68 11.20 2.49 -17.51
CA ARG A 68 11.75 2.52 -16.15
C ARG A 68 11.15 3.65 -15.32
N ARG A 69 10.81 4.78 -15.95
CA ARG A 69 10.17 5.90 -15.24
C ARG A 69 8.83 5.47 -14.66
N ASP A 70 8.05 4.70 -15.39
CA ASP A 70 6.75 4.20 -14.94
C ASP A 70 6.91 3.17 -13.83
N LEU A 71 7.87 2.23 -13.96
CA LEU A 71 8.16 1.26 -12.90
C LEU A 71 8.71 1.92 -11.62
N LEU A 72 9.56 2.94 -11.73
CA LEU A 72 10.00 3.75 -10.59
C LEU A 72 8.85 4.54 -9.97
N SER A 73 7.95 5.06 -10.81
CA SER A 73 6.74 5.77 -10.39
C SER A 73 5.83 4.87 -9.53
N ILE A 74 5.67 3.61 -9.94
CA ILE A 74 4.95 2.57 -9.19
C ILE A 74 5.69 2.23 -7.89
N SER A 75 6.99 1.93 -7.96
CA SER A 75 7.82 1.56 -6.79
C SER A 75 7.79 2.63 -5.71
N ARG A 76 7.98 3.91 -6.09
CA ARG A 76 7.96 5.05 -5.16
C ARG A 76 6.62 5.20 -4.47
N ARG A 77 5.52 4.99 -5.18
CA ARG A 77 4.16 5.08 -4.61
C ARG A 77 3.86 3.93 -3.66
N LEU A 78 4.27 2.70 -3.99
CA LEU A 78 4.19 1.58 -3.05
C LEU A 78 4.98 1.87 -1.77
N ALA A 79 6.21 2.36 -1.91
CA ALA A 79 7.08 2.71 -0.80
C ALA A 79 6.51 3.86 0.06
N ALA A 80 5.95 4.88 -0.58
CA ALA A 80 5.27 5.98 0.11
C ALA A 80 4.08 5.46 0.93
N GLY A 81 3.22 4.63 0.34
CA GLY A 81 2.07 4.11 1.08
C GLY A 81 2.46 3.18 2.24
N ALA A 82 3.48 2.34 2.07
CA ALA A 82 4.00 1.51 3.17
C ALA A 82 4.61 2.36 4.30
N ARG A 83 5.27 3.46 3.96
CA ARG A 83 5.83 4.42 4.94
C ARG A 83 4.73 5.09 5.74
N GLU A 84 3.71 5.65 5.07
CA GLU A 84 2.59 6.31 5.72
C GLU A 84 1.79 5.33 6.60
N LEU A 85 1.59 4.10 6.14
CA LEU A 85 0.93 3.04 6.92
C LEU A 85 1.71 2.68 8.20
N ALA A 86 3.03 2.50 8.09
CA ALA A 86 3.88 2.21 9.24
C ALA A 86 3.91 3.40 10.22
N ALA A 87 3.99 4.63 9.70
CA ALA A 87 3.94 5.85 10.50
C ALA A 87 2.60 6.00 11.24
N GLY A 88 1.47 5.81 10.54
CA GLY A 88 0.13 5.85 11.15
C GLY A 88 -0.05 4.79 12.23
N THR A 89 0.52 3.59 12.04
CA THR A 89 0.49 2.54 13.07
C THR A 89 1.36 2.89 14.29
N ALA A 90 2.53 3.49 14.07
CA ALA A 90 3.41 3.93 15.15
C ALA A 90 2.81 5.10 15.95
N GLU A 91 2.22 6.07 15.26
CA GLU A 91 1.48 7.18 15.88
C GLU A 91 0.28 6.67 16.66
N ALA A 92 -0.49 5.73 16.11
CA ALA A 92 -1.58 5.05 16.80
C ALA A 92 -1.11 4.41 18.10
N SER A 93 -0.01 3.67 18.07
CA SER A 93 0.60 3.07 19.27
C SER A 93 1.08 4.11 20.28
N ARG A 94 1.66 5.23 19.82
CA ARG A 94 2.15 6.30 20.69
C ARG A 94 1.01 7.05 21.36
N PHE A 95 -0.10 7.24 20.64
CA PHE A 95 -1.25 8.00 21.10
C PHE A 95 -2.28 7.19 21.89
N GLY A 96 -2.14 5.85 21.89
CA GLY A 96 -3.16 4.96 22.45
C GLY A 96 -4.44 4.92 21.60
N VAL A 97 -4.33 5.20 20.29
CA VAL A 97 -5.45 5.15 19.35
C VAL A 97 -5.45 3.77 18.73
N ALA A 98 -6.49 2.99 18.96
CA ALA A 98 -6.54 1.64 18.41
C ALA A 98 -7.95 1.07 18.23
N ASP A 99 -8.93 1.67 18.88
CA ASP A 99 -10.34 1.27 18.93
C ASP A 99 -11.24 2.08 17.97
N ALA A 100 -10.69 3.00 17.19
CA ALA A 100 -11.52 3.82 16.30
C ALA A 100 -12.14 2.94 15.19
N PRO A 101 -13.48 2.94 15.05
CA PRO A 101 -14.16 2.14 14.04
C PRO A 101 -13.61 2.47 12.65
N GLY A 102 -13.36 1.45 11.84
CA GLY A 102 -12.88 1.64 10.47
C GLY A 102 -11.37 1.65 10.28
N LEU A 103 -10.53 1.80 11.32
CA LEU A 103 -9.06 1.72 11.18
C LEU A 103 -8.60 0.33 10.73
N ALA A 104 -9.02 -0.72 11.46
CA ALA A 104 -8.73 -2.10 11.11
C ALA A 104 -9.31 -2.48 9.74
N GLY A 105 -10.52 -2.00 9.45
CA GLY A 105 -11.20 -2.23 8.17
C GLY A 105 -10.50 -1.53 7.00
N GLY A 106 -9.98 -0.32 7.20
CA GLY A 106 -9.20 0.44 6.23
C GLY A 106 -7.86 -0.25 5.94
N CYS A 107 -7.13 -0.66 6.97
CA CYS A 107 -5.89 -1.43 6.80
C CYS A 107 -6.10 -2.79 6.14
N ALA A 108 -7.24 -3.47 6.42
CA ALA A 108 -7.60 -4.70 5.72
C ALA A 108 -7.88 -4.44 4.22
N GLY A 109 -8.50 -3.32 3.87
CA GLY A 109 -8.70 -2.89 2.48
C GLY A 109 -7.36 -2.57 1.80
N LEU A 110 -6.45 -1.86 2.47
CA LEU A 110 -5.08 -1.64 2.00
C LEU A 110 -4.37 -2.97 1.72
N ARG A 111 -4.41 -3.92 2.65
CA ARG A 111 -3.83 -5.25 2.45
C ARG A 111 -4.38 -5.94 1.20
N ALA A 112 -5.69 -5.88 0.98
CA ALA A 112 -6.31 -6.47 -0.20
C ALA A 112 -5.90 -5.74 -1.49
N CYS A 113 -5.79 -4.40 -1.46
CA CYS A 113 -5.25 -3.59 -2.55
C CYS A 113 -3.80 -4.01 -2.89
N GLY A 114 -2.92 -4.09 -1.88
CA GLY A 114 -1.54 -4.52 -2.05
C GLY A 114 -1.43 -5.92 -2.64
N ARG A 115 -2.30 -6.86 -2.24
CA ARG A 115 -2.34 -8.22 -2.82
C ARG A 115 -2.75 -8.20 -4.29
N GLY A 116 -3.72 -7.38 -4.65
CA GLY A 116 -4.11 -7.19 -6.06
C GLY A 116 -2.96 -6.63 -6.90
N LEU A 117 -2.22 -5.65 -6.37
CA LEU A 117 -1.04 -5.08 -7.04
C LEU A 117 0.08 -6.10 -7.20
N GLU A 118 0.41 -6.84 -6.14
CA GLU A 118 1.41 -7.91 -6.18
C GLU A 118 1.02 -8.99 -7.21
N ALA A 119 -0.24 -9.43 -7.19
CA ALA A 119 -0.76 -10.42 -8.12
C ALA A 119 -0.72 -9.92 -9.56
N ALA A 120 -1.08 -8.66 -9.81
CA ALA A 120 -1.00 -8.05 -11.13
C ALA A 120 0.45 -8.00 -11.64
N MET A 121 1.39 -7.56 -10.80
CA MET A 121 2.82 -7.51 -11.15
C MET A 121 3.38 -8.89 -11.46
N ARG A 122 3.03 -9.89 -10.66
CA ARG A 122 3.46 -11.27 -10.88
C ARG A 122 2.88 -11.83 -12.19
N ALA A 123 1.56 -11.68 -12.39
CA ALA A 123 0.92 -12.13 -13.62
C ALA A 123 1.55 -11.48 -14.85
N PHE A 124 1.83 -10.17 -14.81
CA PHE A 124 2.52 -9.49 -15.89
C PHE A 124 3.95 -10.03 -16.11
N SER A 125 4.70 -10.29 -15.04
CA SER A 125 6.05 -10.90 -15.12
C SER A 125 6.02 -12.27 -15.79
N ASP A 126 4.97 -13.05 -15.51
CA ASP A 126 4.76 -14.40 -16.05
C ASP A 126 4.16 -14.39 -17.47
N GLY A 127 3.89 -13.21 -18.05
CA GLY A 127 3.24 -13.05 -19.36
C GLY A 127 1.76 -13.42 -19.35
N ALA A 128 1.13 -13.44 -18.18
CA ALA A 128 -0.28 -13.72 -17.98
C ALA A 128 -1.13 -12.43 -17.90
N ARG A 129 -2.43 -12.58 -18.08
CA ARG A 129 -3.41 -11.50 -17.92
C ARG A 129 -3.44 -11.00 -16.48
N CYS A 130 -3.36 -9.68 -16.30
CA CYS A 130 -3.23 -9.02 -14.99
C CYS A 130 -4.34 -7.98 -14.74
N GLU A 131 -5.19 -7.70 -15.74
CA GLU A 131 -6.21 -6.64 -15.72
C GLU A 131 -7.22 -6.86 -14.57
N ALA A 132 -7.67 -8.10 -14.38
CA ALA A 132 -8.60 -8.44 -13.31
C ALA A 132 -8.01 -8.16 -11.91
N ALA A 133 -6.71 -8.44 -11.71
CA ALA A 133 -6.03 -8.19 -10.44
C ALA A 133 -5.86 -6.69 -10.18
N LEU A 134 -5.61 -5.88 -11.22
CA LEU A 134 -5.58 -4.41 -11.09
C LEU A 134 -6.95 -3.82 -10.76
N VAL A 135 -8.01 -4.31 -11.41
CA VAL A 135 -9.38 -3.86 -11.12
C VAL A 135 -9.75 -4.15 -9.67
N GLU A 136 -9.45 -5.35 -9.18
CA GLU A 136 -9.65 -5.70 -7.78
C GLU A 136 -8.78 -4.84 -6.85
N ALA A 137 -7.52 -4.57 -7.20
CA ALA A 137 -6.67 -3.69 -6.39
C ALA A 137 -7.27 -2.29 -6.22
N LYS A 138 -7.76 -1.69 -7.31
CA LYS A 138 -8.42 -0.37 -7.29
C LYS A 138 -9.71 -0.40 -6.47
N ARG A 139 -10.53 -1.44 -6.62
CA ARG A 139 -11.74 -1.64 -5.82
C ARG A 139 -11.42 -1.66 -4.32
N TRP A 140 -10.38 -2.38 -3.91
CA TRP A 140 -10.00 -2.47 -2.51
C TRP A 140 -9.41 -1.17 -1.96
N ALA A 141 -8.70 -0.38 -2.77
CA ALA A 141 -8.29 0.97 -2.39
C ALA A 141 -9.50 1.87 -2.09
N LEU A 142 -10.54 1.84 -2.93
CA LEU A 142 -11.79 2.58 -2.70
C LEU A 142 -12.51 2.12 -1.42
N VAL A 143 -12.57 0.81 -1.18
CA VAL A 143 -13.13 0.26 0.06
C VAL A 143 -12.36 0.75 1.29
N ALA A 144 -11.02 0.75 1.23
CA ALA A 144 -10.17 1.25 2.29
C ALA A 144 -10.44 2.75 2.55
N GLN A 145 -10.46 3.56 1.50
CA GLN A 145 -10.70 5.00 1.60
C GLN A 145 -12.08 5.29 2.19
N ARG A 146 -13.13 4.60 1.74
CA ARG A 146 -14.49 4.76 2.28
C ARG A 146 -14.53 4.46 3.78
N ARG A 147 -13.86 3.39 4.22
CA ARG A 147 -13.80 3.02 5.64
C ARG A 147 -13.08 4.06 6.49
N LEU A 148 -11.97 4.61 6.01
CA LEU A 148 -11.23 5.65 6.72
C LEU A 148 -11.98 6.98 6.77
N ARG A 149 -12.65 7.37 5.68
CA ARG A 149 -13.51 8.57 5.67
C ARG A 149 -14.68 8.46 6.64
N LEU A 150 -15.31 7.29 6.73
CA LEU A 150 -16.35 7.04 7.71
C LEU A 150 -15.81 7.13 9.15
N ALA A 151 -14.63 6.56 9.41
CA ALA A 151 -13.94 6.68 10.70
C ALA A 151 -13.68 8.14 11.08
N ARG A 152 -13.22 8.94 10.10
CA ARG A 152 -12.98 10.38 10.26
C ARG A 152 -14.25 11.14 10.59
N ALA A 153 -15.34 10.89 9.85
CA ALA A 153 -16.63 11.52 10.11
C ALA A 153 -17.13 11.21 11.52
N GLN A 154 -16.97 9.97 11.99
CA GLN A 154 -17.35 9.56 13.34
C GLN A 154 -16.50 10.24 14.42
N SER A 155 -15.20 10.45 14.18
CA SER A 155 -14.33 11.15 15.13
C SER A 155 -14.70 12.62 15.34
N LEU A 156 -15.37 13.27 14.37
CA LEU A 156 -15.83 14.66 14.51
C LEU A 156 -17.01 14.81 15.49
N GLY A 157 -17.72 13.73 15.78
CA GLY A 157 -18.86 13.71 16.72
C GLY A 157 -18.49 13.38 18.17
N SER A 158 -17.21 13.19 18.47
CA SER A 158 -16.71 12.80 19.80
C SER A 158 -16.43 14.04 20.67
N PRO A 159 -16.81 14.06 21.96
CA PRO A 159 -16.68 15.24 22.82
C PRO A 159 -15.25 15.50 23.36
N GLY A 160 -14.17 15.20 22.61
CA GLY A 160 -12.81 15.23 23.14
C GLY A 160 -11.74 15.72 22.17
N ALA A 161 -11.52 17.04 22.11
CA ALA A 161 -10.62 17.69 21.16
C ALA A 161 -9.20 17.06 21.07
N VAL A 162 -8.60 16.65 22.19
CA VAL A 162 -7.27 16.02 22.21
C VAL A 162 -7.31 14.59 21.65
N ARG A 163 -8.35 13.82 21.97
CA ARG A 163 -8.56 12.46 21.42
C ARG A 163 -8.78 12.55 19.91
N ASP A 164 -9.61 13.50 19.49
CA ASP A 164 -9.98 13.69 18.09
C ASP A 164 -8.77 14.12 17.26
N LEU A 165 -7.92 15.01 17.79
CA LEU A 165 -6.65 15.39 17.15
C LEU A 165 -5.76 14.17 16.90
N LYS A 166 -5.58 13.32 17.91
CA LYS A 166 -4.76 12.10 17.82
C LYS A 166 -5.30 11.12 16.78
N VAL A 167 -6.63 10.89 16.79
CA VAL A 167 -7.30 10.01 15.84
C VAL A 167 -7.18 10.56 14.42
N ARG A 168 -7.35 11.87 14.24
CA ARG A 168 -7.22 12.54 12.94
C ARG A 168 -5.82 12.39 12.37
N THR A 169 -4.78 12.58 13.17
CA THR A 169 -3.39 12.40 12.73
C THR A 169 -3.15 10.97 12.21
N VAL A 170 -3.65 9.95 12.92
CA VAL A 170 -3.56 8.56 12.45
C VAL A 170 -4.33 8.36 11.14
N LEU A 171 -5.55 8.90 11.04
CA LEU A 171 -6.37 8.77 9.84
C LEU A 171 -5.74 9.44 8.63
N GLU A 172 -5.15 10.63 8.79
CA GLU A 172 -4.45 11.34 7.72
C GLU A 172 -3.30 10.48 7.14
N ARG A 173 -2.53 9.82 8.00
CA ARG A 173 -1.49 8.86 7.57
C ARG A 173 -2.08 7.68 6.80
N LEU A 174 -3.14 7.06 7.31
CA LEU A 174 -3.75 5.91 6.64
C LEU A 174 -4.42 6.31 5.31
N GLU A 175 -5.03 7.49 5.24
CA GLU A 175 -5.62 8.04 4.02
C GLU A 175 -4.53 8.31 2.97
N ALA A 176 -3.40 8.90 3.37
CA ALA A 176 -2.24 9.10 2.50
C ALA A 176 -1.67 7.75 1.99
N ALA A 177 -1.67 6.71 2.83
CA ALA A 177 -1.27 5.38 2.41
C ALA A 177 -2.18 4.80 1.33
N VAL A 178 -3.50 4.96 1.48
CA VAL A 178 -4.49 4.52 0.48
C VAL A 178 -4.31 5.27 -0.83
N GLU A 179 -4.17 6.59 -0.78
CA GLU A 179 -3.97 7.39 -1.97
C GLU A 179 -2.70 6.98 -2.73
N ALA A 180 -1.60 6.75 -2.02
CA ALA A 180 -0.35 6.31 -2.64
C ALA A 180 -0.53 4.96 -3.37
N TRP A 181 -1.19 3.97 -2.75
CA TRP A 181 -1.39 2.66 -3.37
C TRP A 181 -2.43 2.67 -4.49
N GLN A 182 -3.46 3.52 -4.39
CA GLN A 182 -4.38 3.77 -5.49
C GLN A 182 -3.64 4.34 -6.71
N ARG A 183 -2.83 5.38 -6.51
CA ARG A 183 -2.00 5.96 -7.58
C ARG A 183 -0.99 4.94 -8.13
N ALA A 184 -0.50 4.01 -7.31
CA ALA A 184 0.37 2.93 -7.78
C ALA A 184 -0.39 1.98 -8.72
N ALA A 185 -1.64 1.65 -8.39
CA ALA A 185 -2.52 0.84 -9.24
C ALA A 185 -2.90 1.55 -10.54
N ASP A 186 -3.09 2.87 -10.50
CA ASP A 186 -3.33 3.69 -11.69
C ASP A 186 -2.10 3.68 -12.61
N CYS A 187 -0.91 3.97 -12.10
CA CYS A 187 0.33 3.91 -12.89
C CYS A 187 0.60 2.50 -13.44
N ALA A 188 0.29 1.44 -12.68
CA ALA A 188 0.44 0.07 -13.17
C ALA A 188 -0.53 -0.24 -14.32
N ALA A 189 -1.77 0.24 -14.25
CA ALA A 189 -2.75 0.08 -15.31
C ALA A 189 -2.36 0.85 -16.58
N GLU A 190 -1.88 2.09 -16.44
CA GLU A 190 -1.37 2.90 -17.57
C GLU A 190 -0.16 2.25 -18.23
N TYR A 191 0.80 1.76 -17.43
CA TYR A 191 1.98 1.05 -17.91
C TYR A 191 1.62 -0.23 -18.68
N ILE A 192 0.67 -1.01 -18.17
CA ILE A 192 0.26 -2.26 -18.83
C ILE A 192 -0.57 -1.95 -20.09
N GLY A 193 -1.41 -0.92 -20.05
CA GLY A 193 -2.20 -0.47 -21.20
C GLY A 193 -1.33 0.00 -22.35
N SER A 194 -0.29 0.79 -22.07
CA SER A 194 0.63 1.31 -23.10
C SER A 194 1.50 0.24 -23.78
N LEU A 195 1.55 -0.97 -23.22
CA LEU A 195 2.25 -2.11 -23.81
C LEU A 195 1.33 -3.03 -24.63
N ALA A 196 0.01 -2.84 -24.54
CA ALA A 196 -0.98 -3.60 -25.29
C ALA A 196 -1.37 -2.94 -26.63
N GLU A 197 -0.99 -1.67 -26.82
CA GLU A 197 -1.10 -0.89 -28.07
C GLU A 197 0.09 -1.16 -28.99
#